data_AF-A0A4V2NK23-F1
#
_entry.id   AF-A0A4V2NK23-F1
#
_cell.length_a   1.000
_cell.length_b   1.000
_cell.length_c   1.000
_cell.angle_alpha   90.00
_cell.angle_beta   90.00
_cell.angle_gamma   90.00
#
_symmetry.space_group_name_H-M   'P 1'
#
loop_
_entity.id
_entity.type
_entity.pdbx_description
1 polymer ?
#
loop_
_entity_poly.entity_id
_entity_poly.type
_entity_poly.pdbx_seq_one_letter_code
_entity_poly.pdbx_strand_id
1 'polypeptide(L)' 'MNPGFAETQAPFAEAEALGLDAAAIAAQALREAVRAEKARRWLEENREAIEAWNRWTEENGLPLAEYRMF' A
#
# COMPACT_ATOMS: atom_id res chain seq x y z
N MET A 1 22.00 1.48 28.89
CA MET A 1 21.71 1.65 27.44
C MET A 1 20.77 0.52 27.04
N ASN A 2 19.64 0.81 26.41
CA ASN A 2 18.58 -0.16 26.13
C ASN A 2 18.90 -0.91 24.81
N PRO A 3 19.10 -2.25 24.83
CA PRO A 3 19.71 -3.00 23.72
C PRO A 3 18.94 -2.92 22.38
N GLY A 4 17.62 -2.69 22.40
CA GLY A 4 16.81 -2.58 21.18
C GLY A 4 17.17 -1.39 20.27
N PHE A 5 17.80 -0.33 20.80
CA PHE A 5 18.27 0.79 19.97
C PHE A 5 19.55 0.44 19.19
N ALA A 6 20.34 -0.53 19.65
CA ALA A 6 21.55 -0.94 18.95
C ALA A 6 21.21 -1.80 17.72
N GLU A 7 20.25 -2.73 17.85
CA GLU A 7 19.76 -3.55 16.73
C GLU A 7 19.13 -2.70 15.62
N THR A 8 18.43 -1.61 15.98
CA THR A 8 17.80 -0.72 15.00
C THR A 8 18.82 0.10 14.19
N GLN A 9 20.03 0.33 14.72
CA GLN A 9 21.04 1.19 14.09
C GLN A 9 22.03 0.43 13.18
N ALA A 10 22.21 -0.88 13.38
CA ALA A 10 23.11 -1.71 12.59
C ALA A 10 22.92 -1.58 11.05
N PRO A 11 21.69 -1.65 10.49
CA PRO A 11 21.50 -1.52 9.03
C PRO A 11 21.75 -0.10 8.50
N PHE A 12 21.63 0.94 9.34
CA PHE A 12 21.93 2.31 8.91
C PHE A 12 23.44 2.54 8.78
N ALA A 13 24.23 1.98 9.69
CA ALA A 13 25.69 2.07 9.63
C ALA A 13 26.27 1.34 8.41
N GLU A 14 25.72 0.18 8.06
CA GLU A 14 26.11 -0.56 6.85
C GLU A 14 25.74 0.22 5.58
N ALA A 15 24.54 0.80 5.53
CA ALA A 15 24.12 1.64 4.41
C ALA A 15 25.01 2.87 4.22
N GLU A 16 25.43 3.53 5.30
CA GLU A 16 26.37 4.65 5.25
C GLU A 16 27.74 4.22 4.70
N ALA A 17 28.26 3.07 5.15
CA ALA A 17 29.52 2.51 4.65
C ALA A 17 29.47 2.19 3.15
N LEU A 18 28.28 1.89 2.61
CA LEU A 18 28.03 1.63 1.20
C LEU A 18 27.63 2.87 0.39
N GLY A 19 27.56 4.05 1.03
CA GLY A 19 27.14 5.30 0.38
C GLY A 19 25.66 5.33 -0.02
N LEU A 20 24.82 4.53 0.64
CA LEU A 20 23.38 4.50 0.41
C LEU A 20 22.67 5.55 1.25
N ASP A 21 21.66 6.20 0.67
CA ASP A 21 20.76 7.09 1.41
C ASP A 21 19.72 6.26 2.20
N ALA A 22 20.16 5.76 3.36
CA ALA A 22 19.34 4.95 4.25
C ALA A 22 18.05 5.66 4.68
N ALA A 23 18.08 6.99 4.83
CA ALA A 23 16.92 7.79 5.19
C ALA A 23 15.89 7.81 4.06
N ALA A 24 16.33 8.01 2.81
CA ALA A 24 15.45 7.95 1.65
C ALA A 24 14.83 6.55 1.46
N ILE A 25 15.63 5.49 1.63
CA ILE A 25 15.17 4.09 1.54
C ILE A 25 14.12 3.81 2.62
N ALA A 26 14.41 4.14 3.89
CA ALA A 26 13.47 3.95 4.99
C ALA A 26 12.17 4.74 4.79
N ALA A 27 12.28 5.99 4.31
CA ALA A 27 11.11 6.81 4.02
C ALA A 27 10.26 6.22 2.89
N GLN A 28 10.87 5.64 1.85
CA GLN A 28 10.15 4.96 0.79
C GLN A 28 9.43 3.71 1.31
N ALA A 29 10.14 2.83 2.01
CA ALA A 29 9.56 1.62 2.59
C ALA A 29 8.37 1.96 3.50
N LEU A 30 8.49 3.00 4.31
CA LEU A 30 7.41 3.47 5.18
C LEU A 30 6.20 4.00 4.37
N ARG A 31 6.43 4.79 3.32
CA ARG A 31 5.35 5.25 2.44
C ARG A 31 4.59 4.09 1.80
N GLU A 32 5.31 3.08 1.33
CA GLU A 32 4.73 1.87 0.72
C GLU A 32 3.91 1.08 1.74
N ALA A 33 4.44 0.84 2.93
CA ALA A 33 3.74 0.14 4.01
C ALA A 33 2.46 0.88 4.44
N VAL A 34 2.54 2.21 4.60
CA VAL A 34 1.37 3.04 4.94
C VAL A 34 0.33 3.00 3.83
N ARG A 35 0.74 3.10 2.55
CA ARG A 35 -0.17 3.02 1.41
C ARG A 35 -0.87 1.66 1.37
N ALA A 36 -0.13 0.57 1.56
CA ALA A 36 -0.68 -0.79 1.57
C ALA A 36 -1.71 -0.97 2.69
N GLU A 37 -1.40 -0.51 3.90
CA GLU A 37 -2.33 -0.63 5.03
C GLU A 37 -3.59 0.22 4.83
N LYS A 38 -3.45 1.45 4.29
CA LYS A 38 -4.61 2.27 3.92
C LYS A 38 -5.49 1.59 2.88
N ALA A 39 -4.89 1.00 1.84
CA ALA A 39 -5.63 0.27 0.82
C ALA A 39 -6.36 -0.95 1.42
N ARG A 40 -5.69 -1.70 2.30
CA ARG A 40 -6.29 -2.84 3.01
C ARG A 40 -7.51 -2.41 3.82
N ARG A 41 -7.39 -1.33 4.61
CA ARG A 41 -8.51 -0.80 5.42
C ARG A 41 -9.66 -0.32 4.54
N TRP A 42 -9.36 0.42 3.48
CA TRP A 42 -10.38 0.89 2.56
C TRP A 42 -11.14 -0.28 1.92
N LEU A 43 -10.44 -1.33 1.49
CA LEU A 43 -11.07 -2.55 0.95
C LEU A 43 -11.97 -3.22 1.98
N GLU A 44 -11.54 -3.29 3.24
CA GLU A 44 -12.37 -3.84 4.32
C GLU A 44 -13.63 -3.01 4.54
N GLU A 45 -13.47 -1.70 4.67
CA GLU A 45 -14.56 -0.74 4.92
C GLU A 45 -15.57 -0.69 3.76
N ASN A 46 -15.13 -0.94 2.53
CA ASN A 46 -15.95 -0.84 1.32
C ASN A 46 -16.37 -2.21 0.77
N ARG A 47 -16.06 -3.31 1.47
CA ARG A 47 -16.30 -4.68 1.00
C ARG A 47 -17.75 -4.88 0.57
N GLU A 48 -18.71 -4.51 1.42
CA GLU A 48 -20.14 -4.67 1.12
C GLU A 48 -20.59 -3.84 -0.08
N ALA A 49 -20.09 -2.61 -0.21
CA ALA A 49 -20.40 -1.74 -1.33
C ALA A 49 -19.84 -2.28 -2.66
N ILE A 50 -18.61 -2.81 -2.62
CA ILE A 50 -17.96 -3.47 -3.77
C ILE A 50 -18.76 -4.72 -4.17
N GLU A 51 -19.14 -5.57 -3.21
CA GLU A 51 -19.93 -6.76 -3.49
C GLU A 51 -21.33 -6.42 -4.04
N ALA A 52 -21.98 -5.39 -3.50
CA ALA A 52 -23.26 -4.91 -4.01
C ALA A 52 -23.15 -4.40 -5.45
N TRP A 53 -22.09 -3.64 -5.75
CA TRP A 53 -21.83 -3.16 -7.09
C TRP A 53 -21.51 -4.28 -8.08
N ASN A 54 -20.75 -5.29 -7.65
CA ASN A 54 -20.43 -6.47 -8.46
C ASN A 54 -21.70 -7.24 -8.82
N ARG A 55 -22.58 -7.53 -7.84
CA ARG A 55 -23.87 -8.18 -8.10
C ARG A 55 -24.73 -7.37 -9.06
N TRP A 56 -24.85 -6.08 -8.84
CA TRP A 56 -25.62 -5.21 -9.74
C TRP A 56 -25.05 -5.25 -11.17
N THR A 57 -23.72 -5.24 -11.32
CA THR A 57 -23.06 -5.31 -12.64
C THR A 57 -23.27 -6.66 -13.31
N GLU A 58 -23.29 -7.77 -12.56
CA GLU A 58 -23.60 -9.10 -13.09
C GLU A 58 -25.04 -9.19 -13.61
N GLU A 59 -25.99 -8.58 -12.89
CA GLU A 59 -27.41 -8.58 -13.25
C GLU A 59 -27.74 -7.63 -14.41
N ASN A 60 -27.10 -6.45 -14.46
CA ASN A 60 -27.47 -5.36 -15.36
C ASN A 60 -26.47 -5.14 -16.51
N GLY A 61 -25.34 -5.84 -16.48
CA GLY A 61 -24.21 -5.60 -17.37
C GLY A 61 -23.40 -4.37 -16.97
N LEU A 62 -22.36 -4.08 -17.76
CA LEU A 62 -21.52 -2.91 -17.54
C LEU A 62 -22.29 -1.62 -17.85
N PRO A 63 -22.40 -0.68 -16.89
CA PRO A 63 -22.97 0.63 -17.18
C PRO A 63 -22.27 1.29 -18.36
N LEU A 64 -23.06 1.93 -19.22
CA LEU A 64 -22.55 2.74 -20.33
C LEU A 64 -21.69 1.95 -21.34
N ALA A 65 -21.72 0.61 -21.32
CA ALA A 65 -21.01 -0.22 -22.29
C ALA A 65 -21.41 0.13 -23.74
N GLU A 66 -22.67 0.54 -23.94
CA GLU A 66 -23.20 1.00 -25.23
C GLU A 66 -22.50 2.26 -25.79
N TYR A 67 -21.85 3.06 -24.94
CA TYR A 67 -21.12 4.27 -25.33
C TYR A 67 -19.61 4.07 -25.41
N ARG A 68 -19.11 2.84 -25.21
CA ARG A 68 -17.67 2.56 -25.26
C ARG A 68 -17.17 2.62 -26.70
N MET A 69 -16.55 3.74 -27.06
CA MET A 69 -15.74 3.87 -28.27
C MET A 69 -14.35 3.29 -27.95
N PHE A 70 -14.04 2.16 -28.57
CA PHE A 70 -12.81 1.35 -28.46
C PHE A 70 -11.52 2.10 -28.10
#